data_AF-A0A6D2KCT2-F1
#
_entry.id   AF-A0A6D2KCT2-F1
#
_cell.length_a   1.000
_cell.length_b   1.000
_cell.length_c   1.000
_cell.angle_alpha   90.00
_cell.angle_beta   90.00
_cell.angle_gamma   90.00
#
_symmetry.space_group_name_H-M   'P 1'
#
loop_
_entity.id
_entity.type
_entity.pdbx_description
1 polymer ?
#
loop_
_entity_poly.entity_id
_entity_poly.type
_entity_poly.pdbx_seq_one_letter_code
_entity_poly.pdbx_strand_id
1 'polypeptide(L)'
;MGDLTSVAQISKLRVGQIYAASVMYGYFLKRLDQRFQLEKTMKNLPERLYPLTTSETLQRYATIRSREAVGIIEKNTETLFGKPEIVITPQVTTDSSKDEQIEISFGGMKRLVLEVVTFGSFLWDVENHVGEGTTLY
;
A
#
# COMPACT_ATOMS: atom_id res chain seq x y z
N MET A 1 19.46 -9.75 17.93
CA MET A 1 19.68 -9.24 16.56
C MET A 1 19.55 -10.44 15.64
N GLY A 2 18.46 -10.58 14.88
CA GLY A 2 18.29 -11.72 13.97
C GLY A 2 19.27 -11.62 12.80
N ASP A 3 19.89 -12.73 12.44
CA ASP A 3 20.81 -12.82 11.31
C ASP A 3 20.08 -12.46 10.00
N LEU A 4 20.57 -11.46 9.27
CA LEU A 4 19.98 -10.98 8.00
C LEU A 4 20.00 -12.04 6.90
N THR A 5 20.82 -13.08 7.09
CA THR A 5 20.94 -14.25 6.19
C THR A 5 19.95 -15.35 6.51
N SER A 6 19.25 -15.28 7.66
CA SER A 6 18.20 -16.24 7.99
C SER A 6 17.09 -16.19 6.96
N VAL A 7 16.75 -17.36 6.44
CA VAL A 7 15.80 -17.52 5.34
C VAL A 7 14.53 -18.17 5.86
N ALA A 8 13.39 -17.67 5.38
CA ALA A 8 12.08 -18.15 5.77
C ALA A 8 11.30 -18.61 4.54
N GLN A 9 10.59 -19.73 4.68
CA GLN A 9 9.66 -20.21 3.67
C GLN A 9 8.31 -19.52 3.86
N ILE A 10 7.81 -18.91 2.80
CA ILE A 10 6.55 -18.17 2.78
C ILE A 10 5.86 -18.37 1.44
N SER A 11 4.53 -18.47 1.41
CA SER A 11 3.84 -18.62 0.12
C SER A 11 3.90 -17.33 -0.70
N LYS A 12 3.95 -17.46 -2.03
CA LYS A 12 3.87 -16.31 -2.95
C LYS A 12 2.68 -15.42 -2.63
N LEU A 13 1.54 -16.02 -2.32
CA LEU A 13 0.32 -15.32 -1.93
C LEU A 13 0.56 -14.42 -0.71
N ARG A 14 1.21 -14.94 0.34
CA ARG A 14 1.46 -14.17 1.57
C ARG A 14 2.47 -13.04 1.33
N VAL A 15 3.48 -13.24 0.49
CA VAL A 15 4.40 -12.15 0.10
C VAL A 15 3.70 -11.11 -0.75
N GLY A 16 2.81 -11.51 -1.66
CA GLY A 16 1.96 -10.59 -2.42
C GLY A 16 1.01 -9.76 -1.54
N GLN A 17 0.45 -10.35 -0.47
CA GLN A 17 -0.33 -9.61 0.52
C GLN A 17 0.52 -8.59 1.28
N ILE A 18 1.72 -8.97 1.72
CA ILE A 18 2.66 -8.05 2.39
C ILE A 18 3.06 -6.93 1.45
N TYR A 19 3.30 -7.22 0.17
CA TYR A 19 3.57 -6.23 -0.88
C TYR A 19 2.42 -5.24 -0.98
N ALA A 20 1.19 -5.70 -1.23
CA ALA A 20 0.03 -4.83 -1.41
C ALA A 20 -0.24 -3.97 -0.16
N ALA A 21 -0.17 -4.57 1.03
CA ALA A 21 -0.29 -3.86 2.30
C ALA A 21 0.79 -2.78 2.47
N SER A 22 2.03 -3.08 2.07
CA SER A 22 3.15 -2.13 2.13
C SER A 22 2.95 -0.95 1.18
N VAL A 23 2.41 -1.16 -0.03
CA VAL A 23 2.07 -0.07 -0.95
C VAL A 23 1.02 0.85 -0.33
N MET A 24 -0.07 0.27 0.17
CA MET A 24 -1.16 1.03 0.79
C MET A 24 -0.67 1.80 2.02
N TYR A 25 0.21 1.20 2.81
CA TYR A 25 0.80 1.85 3.98
C TYR A 25 1.68 3.05 3.59
N GLY A 26 2.54 2.91 2.58
CA GLY A 26 3.36 4.02 2.08
C GLY A 26 2.51 5.18 1.55
N TYR A 27 1.48 4.86 0.76
CA TYR A 27 0.53 5.84 0.24
C TYR A 27 -0.19 6.58 1.38
N PHE A 28 -0.71 5.83 2.36
CA PHE A 28 -1.42 6.37 3.51
C PHE A 28 -0.54 7.29 4.37
N LEU A 29 0.69 6.87 4.68
CA LEU A 29 1.62 7.66 5.50
C LEU A 29 1.92 9.01 4.86
N LYS A 30 2.20 9.02 3.56
CA LYS A 30 2.50 10.25 2.83
C LYS A 30 1.29 11.21 2.82
N ARG A 31 0.09 10.68 2.64
CA ARG A 31 -1.16 11.45 2.68
C ARG A 31 -1.45 12.01 4.07
N LEU A 32 -1.27 11.21 5.11
CA LEU A 32 -1.43 11.63 6.49
C LEU A 32 -0.45 12.74 6.85
N ASP A 33 0.84 12.59 6.51
CA ASP A 33 1.86 13.60 6.79
C ASP A 33 1.51 14.94 6.14
N GLN A 34 1.19 14.95 4.84
CA GLN A 34 0.79 16.18 4.16
C GLN A 34 -0.46 16.83 4.77
N ARG A 35 -1.47 16.04 5.18
CA ARG A 35 -2.67 16.58 5.84
C ARG A 35 -2.36 17.15 7.21
N PHE A 36 -1.52 16.47 7.98
CA PHE A 36 -1.07 16.96 9.28
C PHE A 36 -0.27 18.27 9.17
N GLN A 37 0.59 18.39 8.16
CA GLN A 37 1.33 19.63 7.88
C GLN A 37 0.39 20.75 7.40
N LEU A 38 -0.61 20.45 6.56
CA LEU A 38 -1.64 21.40 6.18
C LEU A 38 -2.43 21.89 7.39
N GLU A 39 -2.83 20.99 8.29
CA GLU A 39 -3.51 21.38 9.53
C GLU A 39 -2.66 22.30 10.38
N LYS A 40 -1.39 21.97 10.61
CA LYS A 40 -0.44 22.85 11.33
C LYS A 40 -0.33 24.23 10.68
N THR A 41 -0.35 24.30 9.35
CA THR A 41 -0.29 25.56 8.60
C THR A 41 -1.61 26.33 8.68
N MET A 42 -2.75 25.64 8.81
CA MET A 42 -4.10 26.22 8.95
C MET A 42 -4.51 26.52 10.40
N LYS A 43 -3.62 26.34 11.40
CA LYS A 43 -3.84 26.65 12.83
C LYS A 43 -4.07 28.14 13.16
N ASN A 44 -4.51 28.94 12.18
CA ASN A 44 -5.25 30.18 12.43
C ASN A 44 -6.78 29.92 12.60
N LEU A 45 -7.27 28.68 12.49
CA LEU A 45 -8.68 28.31 12.72
C LEU A 45 -8.83 27.27 13.86
N PRO A 46 -9.94 27.30 14.62
CA PRO A 46 -10.08 26.57 15.87
C PRO A 46 -10.15 25.06 15.65
N GLU A 47 -9.45 24.35 16.54
CA GLU A 47 -9.14 22.91 16.60
C GLU A 47 -10.35 21.94 16.71
N ARG A 48 -11.57 22.39 16.37
CA ARG A 48 -12.81 21.74 16.82
C ARG A 48 -13.80 21.29 15.74
N LEU A 49 -13.47 21.41 14.44
CA LEU A 49 -14.46 21.10 13.39
C LEU A 49 -14.20 19.81 12.56
N TYR A 50 -13.05 19.15 12.64
CA TYR A 50 -12.84 17.89 11.93
C TYR A 50 -12.11 16.88 12.81
N PRO A 51 -12.79 15.84 13.33
CA PRO A 51 -12.08 14.73 13.94
C PRO A 51 -11.35 13.95 12.83
N LEU A 52 -10.08 14.30 12.61
CA LEU A 52 -9.09 13.56 11.81
C LEU A 52 -8.92 12.09 12.28
N THR A 53 -9.57 11.74 13.38
CA THR A 53 -9.55 10.46 14.08
C THR A 53 -10.79 9.60 13.81
N THR A 54 -11.73 10.06 12.98
CA THR A 54 -12.89 9.22 12.60
C THR A 54 -12.45 8.10 11.66
N SER A 55 -12.95 6.89 11.90
CA SER A 55 -12.68 5.72 11.03
C SER A 55 -12.95 6.02 9.55
N GLU A 56 -13.99 6.80 9.25
CA GLU A 56 -14.35 7.20 7.89
C GLU A 56 -13.30 8.11 7.23
N THR A 57 -12.71 9.07 7.96
CA THR A 57 -11.66 9.95 7.41
C THR A 57 -10.36 9.20 7.20
N LEU A 58 -9.99 8.31 8.13
CA LEU A 58 -8.83 7.42 7.98
C LEU A 58 -9.00 6.46 6.81
N GLN A 59 -10.18 5.88 6.62
CA GLN A 59 -10.48 5.05 5.46
C GLN A 59 -10.35 5.85 4.17
N ARG A 60 -10.92 7.05 4.11
CA ARG A 60 -10.78 7.95 2.94
C ARG A 60 -9.32 8.27 2.64
N TYR A 61 -8.46 8.32 3.65
CA TYR A 61 -7.02 8.53 3.49
C TYR A 61 -6.27 7.27 3.03
N ALA A 62 -6.66 6.09 3.51
CA ALA A 62 -6.07 4.81 3.09
C ALA A 62 -6.45 4.44 1.65
N THR A 63 -7.55 4.97 1.12
CA THR A 63 -8.00 4.68 -0.25
C THR A 63 -7.17 5.44 -1.31
N ILE A 64 -6.61 4.68 -2.24
CA ILE A 64 -5.98 5.17 -3.48
C ILE A 64 -7.06 5.79 -4.37
N ARG A 65 -6.85 7.01 -4.88
CA ARG A 65 -7.89 7.73 -5.67
C ARG A 65 -7.79 7.41 -7.15
N SER A 66 -6.59 7.17 -7.65
CA SER A 66 -6.35 6.91 -9.06
C SER A 66 -6.62 5.45 -9.41
N ARG A 67 -7.56 5.25 -10.34
CA ARG A 67 -7.82 3.92 -10.94
C ARG A 67 -6.59 3.35 -11.66
N GLU A 68 -5.74 4.23 -12.20
CA GLU A 68 -4.49 3.84 -12.85
C GLU A 68 -3.47 3.33 -11.82
N ALA A 69 -3.37 4.00 -10.66
CA ALA A 69 -2.50 3.56 -9.56
C ALA A 69 -2.93 2.19 -9.03
N VAL A 70 -4.24 1.96 -8.88
CA VAL A 70 -4.79 0.64 -8.53
C VAL A 70 -4.39 -0.42 -9.58
N GLY A 71 -4.59 -0.14 -10.87
CA GLY A 71 -4.24 -1.07 -11.94
C GLY A 71 -2.74 -1.38 -12.04
N ILE A 72 -1.87 -0.41 -11.75
CA ILE A 72 -0.42 -0.64 -11.68
C ILE A 72 -0.07 -1.57 -10.52
N ILE A 73 -0.66 -1.35 -9.34
CA ILE A 73 -0.43 -2.22 -8.17
C ILE A 73 -0.88 -3.64 -8.49
N GLU A 74 -2.11 -3.79 -9.00
CA GLU A 74 -2.66 -5.10 -9.39
C GLU A 74 -1.73 -5.80 -10.38
N LYS A 75 -1.37 -5.14 -11.48
CA LYS A 75 -0.49 -5.72 -12.50
C LYS A 75 0.89 -6.07 -11.95
N ASN A 76 1.46 -5.25 -11.07
CA ASN A 76 2.78 -5.51 -10.50
C ASN A 76 2.74 -6.68 -9.51
N THR A 77 1.69 -6.75 -8.67
CA THR A 77 1.47 -7.90 -7.78
C THR A 77 1.23 -9.20 -8.57
N GLU A 78 0.44 -9.14 -9.64
CA GLU A 78 0.17 -10.28 -10.51
C GLU A 78 1.44 -10.78 -11.21
N THR A 79 2.28 -9.86 -11.70
CA THR A 79 3.51 -10.23 -12.40
C THR A 79 4.53 -10.84 -11.44
N LEU A 80 4.62 -10.34 -10.20
CA LEU A 80 5.59 -10.79 -9.21
C LEU A 80 5.17 -12.07 -8.48
N PHE A 81 3.87 -12.22 -8.20
CA PHE A 81 3.36 -13.26 -7.30
C PHE A 81 2.26 -14.13 -7.91
N GLY A 82 1.80 -13.83 -9.13
CA GLY A 82 0.67 -14.50 -9.78
C GLY A 82 -0.69 -13.89 -9.43
N LYS A 83 -1.74 -14.31 -10.14
CA LYS A 83 -3.11 -13.91 -9.81
C LYS A 83 -3.56 -14.58 -8.51
N PRO A 84 -4.12 -13.84 -7.53
CA PRO A 84 -4.84 -14.46 -6.44
C PRO A 84 -6.13 -15.08 -7.00
N GLU A 85 -6.12 -16.37 -7.28
CA GLU A 85 -7.30 -17.12 -7.70
C GLU A 85 -8.23 -17.32 -6.48
N ILE A 86 -9.01 -16.29 -6.14
CA ILE A 86 -10.04 -16.38 -5.10
C ILE A 86 -11.29 -17.01 -5.73
N VAL A 87 -11.29 -18.34 -5.89
CA VAL A 87 -12.53 -19.06 -6.19
C VAL A 87 -13.36 -19.12 -4.92
N ILE A 88 -14.38 -18.28 -4.82
CA ILE A 88 -15.38 -18.34 -3.74
C ILE A 88 -16.29 -19.54 -4.02
N THR A 89 -15.85 -20.74 -3.68
CA THR A 89 -16.72 -21.92 -3.58
C THR A 89 -17.33 -21.91 -2.16
N PRO A 90 -18.63 -22.19 -1.97
CA PRO A 90 -19.29 -22.19 -0.65
C PRO A 90 -18.80 -23.29 0.32
N GLN A 91 -17.72 -24.00 0.00
CA GLN A 91 -17.06 -24.94 0.89
C GLN A 91 -15.65 -24.47 1.20
N VAL A 92 -15.39 -24.25 2.49
CA VAL A 92 -14.06 -23.97 3.04
C VAL A 92 -13.23 -25.24 2.95
N THR A 93 -12.64 -25.46 1.78
CA THR A 93 -11.44 -26.27 1.60
C THR A 93 -10.55 -25.50 0.64
N THR A 94 -9.71 -24.64 1.21
CA THR A 94 -8.55 -24.10 0.51
C THR A 94 -7.62 -25.30 0.32
N ASP A 95 -7.59 -25.86 -0.89
CA ASP A 95 -6.56 -26.83 -1.25
C ASP A 95 -5.23 -26.08 -1.33
N SER A 96 -4.65 -25.82 -0.16
CA SER A 96 -3.37 -25.17 0.12
C SER A 96 -2.17 -25.98 -0.40
N SER A 97 -2.36 -26.86 -1.38
CA SER A 97 -1.36 -27.80 -1.89
C SER A 97 -0.63 -27.31 -3.14
N LYS A 98 -0.99 -26.14 -3.68
CA LYS A 98 -0.30 -25.49 -4.82
C LYS A 98 0.16 -24.06 -4.55
N ASP A 99 0.16 -23.62 -3.30
CA ASP A 99 0.77 -22.34 -2.93
C ASP A 99 2.29 -22.47 -3.08
N GLU A 100 2.83 -21.95 -4.17
CA GLU A 100 4.26 -21.98 -4.45
C GLU A 100 5.00 -21.27 -3.31
N GLN A 101 5.81 -22.03 -2.58
CA GLN A 101 6.59 -21.49 -1.49
C GLN A 101 7.84 -20.83 -2.06
N ILE A 102 8.10 -19.60 -1.64
CA ILE A 102 9.34 -18.90 -1.93
C ILE A 102 10.15 -18.77 -0.66
N GLU A 103 11.46 -18.89 -0.83
CA GLU A 103 12.42 -18.71 0.22
C GLU A 103 12.92 -17.26 0.18
N ILE A 104 12.70 -16.51 1.25
CA ILE A 104 13.11 -15.10 1.35
C ILE A 104 13.90 -14.88 2.63
N SER A 105 15.04 -14.20 2.50
CA SER A 105 15.84 -13.81 3.66
C SER A 105 15.20 -12.63 4.37
N PHE A 106 15.46 -12.47 5.67
CA PHE A 106 15.01 -11.29 6.40
C PHE A 106 15.53 -9.99 5.76
N GLY A 107 16.77 -9.99 5.26
CA GLY A 107 17.31 -8.87 4.48
C GLY A 107 16.53 -8.61 3.18
N GLY A 108 16.17 -9.67 2.44
CA GLY A 108 15.35 -9.59 1.23
C GLY A 108 13.94 -9.04 1.51
N MET A 109 13.31 -9.51 2.58
CA MET A 109 11.98 -9.04 3.00
C MET A 109 12.01 -7.57 3.43
N LYS A 110 13.02 -7.15 4.20
CA LYS A 110 13.19 -5.74 4.59
C LYS A 110 13.37 -4.84 3.37
N ARG A 111 14.19 -5.25 2.40
CA ARG A 111 14.39 -4.50 1.16
C ARG A 111 13.08 -4.38 0.37
N LEU A 112 12.37 -5.50 0.21
CA LEU A 112 11.07 -5.54 -0.46
C LEU A 112 10.08 -4.57 0.19
N VAL A 113 9.91 -4.63 1.52
CA VAL A 113 8.97 -3.74 2.22
C VAL A 113 9.37 -2.28 2.04
N LEU A 114 10.66 -1.93 2.18
CA LEU A 114 11.11 -0.54 2.03
C LEU A 114 10.91 0.01 0.61
N GLU A 115 11.23 -0.80 -0.40
CA GLU A 115 11.06 -0.43 -1.80
C GLU A 115 9.59 -0.16 -2.12
N VAL A 116 8.71 -1.02 -1.61
CA VAL A 116 7.27 -0.99 -1.88
C VAL A 116 6.56 0.14 -1.11
N VAL A 117 7.01 0.44 0.11
CA VAL A 117 6.55 1.64 0.86
C VAL A 117 6.96 2.92 0.14
N THR A 118 8.16 2.96 -0.42
CA THR A 118 8.64 4.11 -1.22
C THR A 118 7.78 4.27 -2.47
N PHE A 119 7.50 3.17 -3.18
CA PHE A 119 6.60 3.15 -4.33
C PHE A 119 5.18 3.64 -3.98
N GLY A 120 4.60 3.17 -2.86
CA GLY A 120 3.29 3.63 -2.40
C GLY A 120 3.25 5.13 -2.10
N SER A 121 4.31 5.66 -1.48
CA SER A 121 4.44 7.11 -1.24
C SER A 121 4.52 7.90 -2.54
N PHE A 122 5.24 7.37 -3.53
CA PHE A 122 5.37 7.98 -4.86
C PHE A 122 4.03 8.06 -5.60
N LEU A 123 3.17 7.03 -5.49
CA LEU A 123 1.83 7.07 -6.10
C LEU A 123 1.00 8.26 -5.61
N TRP A 124 1.09 8.60 -4.33
CA TRP A 124 0.43 9.78 -3.79
C TRP A 124 1.00 11.09 -4.36
N ASP A 125 2.32 11.17 -4.56
CA ASP A 125 2.96 12.34 -5.17
C ASP A 125 2.53 12.54 -6.63
N VAL A 126 2.42 11.45 -7.41
CA VAL A 126 1.90 11.47 -8.79
C VAL A 126 0.44 11.90 -8.82
N GLU A 127 -0.40 11.37 -7.93
CA GLU A 127 -1.82 11.76 -7.88
C GLU A 127 -2.02 13.24 -7.55
N ASN A 128 -1.13 13.83 -6.75
CA ASN A 128 -1.20 15.26 -6.45
C ASN A 128 -0.54 16.14 -7.52
N HIS A 129 0.12 15.56 -8.53
CA HIS A 129 0.81 16.32 -9.58
C HIS A 129 -0.11 16.81 -10.71
N VAL A 130 -1.43 16.64 -10.61
CA VAL A 130 -2.39 17.21 -11.57
C VAL A 130 -3.04 18.44 -10.94
N GLY A 131 -2.44 19.61 -11.17
CA GLY A 131 -2.93 20.89 -10.67
C GLY A 131 -2.30 22.17 -11.21
N GLU A 132 -1.32 22.13 -12.14
CA GLU A 132 -0.70 23.37 -12.66
C GLU A 132 -0.63 23.47 -14.20
N GLY A 133 -1.21 22.51 -14.95
CA GLY A 133 -0.99 22.43 -16.41
C GLY A 133 -2.17 22.81 -17.32
N THR A 134 -3.39 23.03 -16.81
CA THR A 134 -4.58 23.04 -17.69
C THR A 134 -5.55 24.21 -17.46
N THR A 135 -5.05 25.38 -17.07
CA THR A 135 -5.86 26.61 -17.02
C THR A 135 -5.18 27.75 -17.75
N LEU A 136 -4.76 27.53 -19.00
CA LEU A 136 -4.44 28.60 -19.94
C LEU A 136 -4.74 28.15 -21.37
N TYR A 137 -6.02 28.12 -21.75
CA TYR A 137 -6.51 28.39 -23.11
C TYR A 137 -7.95 28.88 -23.03
#